data_AF-A0A970S2S7-F1
#
_entry.id   AF-A0A970S2S7-F1
#
_cell.length_a   1.000
_cell.length_b   1.000
_cell.length_c   1.000
_cell.angle_alpha   90.00
_cell.angle_beta   90.00
_cell.angle_gamma   90.00
#
_symmetry.space_group_name_H-M   'P 1'
#
loop_
_entity.id
_entity.type
_entity.pdbx_description
1 polymer ?
#
loop_
_entity_poly.entity_id
_entity_poly.type
_entity_poly.pdbx_seq_one_letter_code
_entity_poly.pdbx_strand_id
1 'polypeptide(L)'
;MKYMTLLMTLVLLCCGSKLKVTEVTSQKWAGGQYQTGKGTNYVVKVKAKASSDKFKIDGLWVNGLYIPVSLMMEAGKPADRPYKRGEELSWQGGPVYRPDDQGTMVLYRAEEKSAPVEITGAGVVQYTLRGKTKYQEFKEIKELEMLIYP
;
A
#
# COMPACT_ATOMS: atom_id res chain seq x y z
N MET A 1 -17.64 30.34 -46.62
CA MET A 1 -16.57 30.40 -45.61
C MET A 1 -16.42 29.03 -44.97
N LYS A 2 -15.17 28.65 -44.71
CA LYS A 2 -14.68 27.30 -44.41
C LYS A 2 -15.16 26.82 -43.03
N TYR A 3 -15.91 25.72 -42.97
CA TYR A 3 -16.00 24.88 -41.76
C TYR A 3 -15.09 23.68 -41.96
N MET A 4 -13.80 23.96 -41.81
CA MET A 4 -12.73 22.97 -41.76
C MET A 4 -12.12 23.07 -40.37
N THR A 5 -11.89 21.91 -39.75
CA THR A 5 -11.09 21.70 -38.54
C THR A 5 -11.69 22.17 -37.22
N LEU A 6 -12.25 21.23 -36.44
CA LEU A 6 -11.64 20.86 -35.16
C LEU A 6 -12.16 19.48 -34.71
N LEU A 7 -11.59 18.43 -35.31
CA LEU A 7 -11.54 17.09 -34.73
C LEU A 7 -10.61 17.19 -33.50
N MET A 8 -11.06 17.83 -32.42
CA MET A 8 -10.32 17.99 -31.17
C MET A 8 -10.42 16.68 -30.38
N THR A 9 -9.72 15.68 -30.89
CA THR A 9 -8.81 14.80 -30.14
C THR A 9 -9.06 14.65 -28.64
N LEU A 10 -10.26 14.30 -28.21
CA LEU A 10 -10.50 13.73 -26.89
C LEU A 10 -10.19 12.22 -26.96
N VAL A 11 -8.99 11.89 -27.43
CA VAL A 11 -8.35 10.65 -26.98
C VAL A 11 -7.95 10.95 -25.55
N LEU A 12 -8.93 10.83 -24.65
CA LEU A 12 -8.72 10.55 -23.25
C LEU A 12 -7.67 9.46 -23.24
N LEU A 13 -6.43 9.87 -22.96
CA LEU A 13 -5.40 8.98 -22.49
C LEU A 13 -5.98 8.41 -21.21
N CYS A 14 -6.72 7.30 -21.36
CA CYS A 14 -6.95 6.30 -20.34
C CYS A 14 -5.57 5.74 -20.01
N CYS A 15 -4.74 6.58 -19.39
CA CYS A 15 -3.54 6.20 -18.71
C CYS A 15 -4.00 5.56 -17.41
N GLY A 16 -4.72 4.44 -17.57
CA GLY A 16 -5.16 3.61 -16.47
C GLY A 16 -3.95 3.28 -15.62
N SER A 17 -4.17 3.26 -14.31
CA SER A 17 -3.12 2.90 -13.36
C SER A 17 -2.42 1.63 -13.84
N LYS A 18 -1.09 1.65 -13.87
CA LYS A 18 -0.25 0.49 -14.26
C LYS A 18 -0.21 -0.57 -13.16
N LEU A 19 -1.03 -0.40 -12.14
CA LEU A 19 -1.20 -1.25 -10.99
C LEU A 19 -2.70 -1.38 -10.71
N LYS A 20 -3.14 -2.55 -10.28
CA LYS A 20 -4.47 -2.73 -9.70
C LYS A 20 -4.28 -3.28 -8.30
N VAL A 21 -4.80 -2.59 -7.30
CA VAL A 21 -4.98 -3.19 -5.97
C VAL A 21 -6.08 -4.23 -6.10
N THR A 22 -5.77 -5.48 -5.77
CA THR A 22 -6.70 -6.61 -5.89
C THR A 22 -7.30 -6.99 -4.55
N GLU A 23 -6.55 -6.82 -3.46
CA GLU A 23 -7.01 -7.10 -2.10
C GLU A 23 -6.21 -6.24 -1.11
N VAL A 24 -6.88 -5.77 -0.05
CA VAL A 24 -6.23 -5.23 1.13
C VAL A 24 -6.83 -5.93 2.34
N THR A 25 -5.99 -6.47 3.22
CA THR A 25 -6.43 -7.07 4.48
C THR A 25 -5.86 -6.30 5.66
N SER A 26 -6.52 -6.41 6.81
CA SER A 26 -6.02 -5.95 8.10
C SER A 26 -6.19 -7.03 9.16
N GLN A 27 -5.12 -7.30 9.90
CA GLN A 27 -5.13 -8.26 11.00
C GLN A 27 -4.56 -7.60 12.25
N LYS A 28 -5.39 -7.43 13.28
CA LYS A 28 -4.91 -6.99 14.59
C LYS A 28 -4.07 -8.09 15.23
N TRP A 29 -3.04 -7.70 15.98
CA TRP A 29 -2.27 -8.64 16.77
C TRP A 29 -1.87 -8.06 18.13
N ALA A 30 -1.68 -8.95 19.11
CA ALA A 30 -1.10 -8.62 20.41
C ALA A 30 -0.02 -9.65 20.76
N GLY A 31 1.11 -9.18 21.29
CA GLY A 31 2.15 -10.05 21.82
C GLY A 31 1.85 -10.53 23.24
N GLY A 32 2.28 -11.74 23.58
CA GLY A 32 2.10 -12.32 24.92
C GLY A 32 3.02 -11.74 25.98
N GLN A 33 4.13 -11.11 25.57
CA GLN A 33 5.04 -10.40 26.47
C GLN A 33 4.78 -8.89 26.47
N TYR A 34 4.91 -8.28 27.64
CA TYR A 34 4.66 -6.84 27.87
C TYR A 34 5.37 -5.94 26.83
N GLN A 35 6.65 -6.20 26.54
CA GLN A 35 7.45 -5.39 25.62
C GLN A 35 7.16 -5.63 24.13
N THR A 36 6.47 -6.72 23.78
CA THR A 36 6.18 -7.06 22.37
C THR A 36 5.17 -6.09 21.76
N GLY A 37 4.27 -5.57 22.59
CA GLY A 37 3.28 -4.58 22.20
C GLY A 37 2.11 -5.16 21.42
N LYS A 38 1.46 -4.32 20.63
CA LYS A 38 0.31 -4.67 19.79
C LYS A 38 0.33 -3.90 18.48
N GLY A 39 -0.39 -4.35 17.48
CA GLY A 39 -0.42 -3.67 16.20
C GLY A 39 -1.50 -4.15 15.26
N THR A 40 -1.40 -3.69 14.01
CA THR A 40 -2.23 -4.17 12.91
C THR A 40 -1.33 -4.48 11.74
N ASN A 41 -1.35 -5.71 11.23
CA ASN A 41 -0.67 -6.06 9.99
C ASN A 41 -1.61 -5.81 8.81
N TYR A 42 -1.21 -4.94 7.91
CA TYR A 42 -1.87 -4.76 6.62
C TYR A 42 -1.13 -5.55 5.55
N VAL A 43 -1.89 -6.28 4.73
CA VAL A 43 -1.35 -6.91 3.51
C VAL A 43 -2.07 -6.31 2.31
N VAL A 44 -1.31 -5.75 1.38
CA VAL A 44 -1.82 -5.24 0.11
C VAL A 44 -1.37 -6.17 -1.01
N LYS A 45 -2.33 -6.74 -1.73
CA LYS A 45 -2.09 -7.49 -2.97
C LYS A 45 -2.33 -6.59 -4.16
N VAL A 46 -1.39 -6.63 -5.09
CA VAL A 46 -1.48 -5.86 -6.32
C VAL A 46 -1.21 -6.74 -7.52
N LYS A 47 -1.84 -6.38 -8.64
CA LYS A 47 -1.60 -6.95 -9.96
C LYS A 47 -0.92 -5.91 -10.84
N ALA A 48 0.27 -6.24 -11.34
CA ALA A 48 0.98 -5.36 -12.27
C ALA A 48 0.27 -5.35 -13.63
N LYS A 49 -0.11 -4.19 -14.14
CA LYS A 49 -0.69 -4.03 -15.50
C LYS A 49 0.38 -3.76 -16.56
N ALA A 50 1.63 -3.55 -16.17
CA ALA A 50 2.78 -3.45 -17.05
C ALA A 50 4.04 -4.01 -16.36
N SER A 51 4.98 -4.53 -17.15
CA SER A 51 6.29 -4.94 -16.63
C SER A 51 7.16 -3.71 -16.33
N SER A 52 7.98 -3.80 -15.28
CA SER A 52 8.91 -2.73 -14.89
C SER A 52 10.02 -3.28 -13.99
N ASP A 53 11.24 -2.78 -14.21
CA ASP A 53 12.40 -2.91 -13.31
C ASP A 53 12.33 -1.93 -12.14
N LYS A 54 11.72 -0.75 -12.36
CA LYS A 54 11.63 0.35 -11.39
C LYS A 54 10.24 0.48 -10.75
N PHE A 55 9.64 -0.62 -10.35
CA PHE A 55 8.37 -0.63 -9.64
C PHE A 55 8.59 -0.92 -8.15
N LYS A 56 7.95 -0.19 -7.26
CA LYS A 56 8.02 -0.41 -5.82
C LYS A 56 6.76 0.13 -5.17
N ILE A 57 6.18 -0.62 -4.24
CA ILE A 57 5.21 -0.05 -3.29
C ILE A 57 6.00 0.50 -2.10
N ASP A 58 5.80 1.78 -1.81
CA ASP A 58 6.56 2.48 -0.78
C ASP A 58 5.83 2.45 0.57
N GLY A 59 4.50 2.64 0.55
CA GLY A 59 3.70 2.73 1.76
C GLY A 59 2.19 2.80 1.51
N LEU A 60 1.45 2.80 2.60
CA LEU A 60 -0.01 2.90 2.65
C LEU A 60 -0.41 4.12 3.48
N TRP A 61 -1.45 4.83 3.06
CA TRP A 61 -2.20 5.73 3.94
C TRP A 61 -3.50 5.08 4.36
N VAL A 62 -3.66 4.89 5.67
CA VAL A 62 -4.89 4.34 6.29
C VAL A 62 -5.12 5.06 7.62
N ASN A 63 -6.33 5.54 7.86
CA ASN A 63 -6.74 6.17 9.13
C ASN A 63 -5.77 7.28 9.63
N GLY A 64 -5.29 8.13 8.73
CA GLY A 64 -4.36 9.23 9.08
C GLY A 64 -2.90 8.81 9.32
N LEU A 65 -2.59 7.52 9.16
CA LEU A 65 -1.24 6.98 9.31
C LEU A 65 -0.61 6.71 7.94
N TYR A 66 0.65 7.11 7.78
CA TYR A 66 1.54 6.59 6.76
C TYR A 66 2.25 5.34 7.27
N ILE A 67 2.05 4.22 6.59
CA ILE A 67 2.57 2.91 6.98
C ILE A 67 3.59 2.46 5.92
N PRO A 68 4.89 2.39 6.25
CA PRO A 68 5.89 1.87 5.33
C PRO A 68 5.70 0.35 5.16
N VAL A 69 5.69 -0.11 3.91
CA VAL A 69 5.47 -1.52 3.57
C VAL A 69 6.69 -2.13 2.90
N SER A 70 6.83 -3.44 3.05
CA SER A 70 7.89 -4.25 2.46
C SER A 70 7.29 -5.38 1.65
N LEU A 71 7.94 -5.75 0.53
CA LEU A 71 7.53 -6.88 -0.29
C LEU A 71 7.57 -8.15 0.57
N MET A 72 6.48 -8.91 0.57
CA MET A 72 6.46 -10.25 1.13
C MET A 72 7.26 -11.14 0.18
N MET A 73 8.45 -11.56 0.62
CA MET A 73 9.29 -12.44 -0.17
C MET A 73 8.62 -13.79 -0.36
N GLU A 74 8.46 -14.19 -1.61
CA GLU A 74 8.22 -15.59 -1.94
C GLU A 74 9.55 -16.34 -1.81
N ALA A 75 9.50 -17.54 -1.23
CA ALA A 75 10.68 -18.39 -1.10
C ALA A 75 11.39 -18.54 -2.45
N GLY A 76 12.70 -18.23 -2.48
CA GLY A 76 13.53 -18.36 -3.67
C GLY A 76 13.48 -17.21 -4.68
N LYS A 77 12.78 -16.09 -4.39
CA LYS A 77 12.77 -14.91 -5.28
C LYS A 77 13.46 -13.71 -4.63
N PRO A 78 14.44 -13.06 -5.30
CA PRO A 78 15.06 -11.85 -4.78
C PRO A 78 14.06 -10.69 -4.74
N ALA A 79 14.22 -9.79 -3.77
CA ALA A 79 13.34 -8.63 -3.57
C ALA A 79 13.44 -7.62 -4.73
N ASP A 80 14.65 -7.41 -5.25
CA ASP A 80 14.97 -6.41 -6.29
C ASP A 80 14.95 -6.99 -7.71
N ARG A 81 13.88 -7.70 -8.06
CA ARG A 81 13.70 -8.22 -9.42
C ARG A 81 12.71 -7.38 -10.23
N PRO A 82 12.87 -7.33 -11.56
CA PRO A 82 11.82 -6.81 -12.43
C PRO A 82 10.52 -7.60 -12.26
N TYR A 83 9.41 -6.89 -12.27
CA TYR A 83 8.08 -7.48 -12.19
C TYR A 83 7.49 -7.63 -13.58
N LYS A 84 6.74 -8.72 -13.78
CA LYS A 84 6.10 -9.02 -15.06
C LYS A 84 4.67 -8.51 -15.08
N ARG A 85 4.18 -8.09 -16.26
CA ARG A 85 2.76 -7.82 -16.46
C ARG A 85 1.92 -9.06 -16.08
N GLY A 86 0.85 -8.83 -15.34
CA GLY A 86 -0.05 -9.87 -14.86
C GLY A 86 0.38 -10.52 -13.55
N GLU A 87 1.60 -10.28 -13.10
CA GLU A 87 2.13 -10.80 -11.84
C GLU A 87 1.39 -10.21 -10.65
N GLU A 88 1.13 -11.07 -9.67
CA GLU A 88 0.51 -10.71 -8.40
C GLU A 88 1.54 -10.77 -7.29
N LEU A 89 1.51 -9.76 -6.44
CA LEU A 89 2.56 -9.48 -5.48
C LEU A 89 1.93 -8.91 -4.22
N SER A 90 2.51 -9.25 -3.07
CA SER A 90 1.97 -8.83 -1.77
C SER A 90 3.00 -8.00 -1.01
N TRP A 91 2.58 -6.86 -0.47
CA TRP A 91 3.38 -6.07 0.47
C TRP A 91 2.71 -6.09 1.83
N GLN A 92 3.53 -6.09 2.89
CA GLN A 92 3.06 -6.04 4.26
C GLN A 92 3.71 -4.92 5.05
N GLY A 93 2.95 -4.38 6.00
CA GLY A 93 3.40 -3.36 6.94
C GLY A 93 2.29 -3.05 7.93
N GLY A 94 2.58 -2.26 8.96
CA GLY A 94 1.58 -2.03 9.97
C GLY A 94 2.00 -1.04 11.05
N PRO A 95 1.04 -0.33 11.66
CA PRO A 95 1.30 0.38 12.89
C PRO A 95 1.63 -0.60 14.00
N VAL A 96 2.68 -0.29 14.76
CA VAL A 96 3.10 -1.05 15.93
C VAL A 96 3.13 -0.12 17.11
N TYR A 97 2.50 -0.51 18.21
CA TYR A 97 2.52 0.20 19.47
C TYR A 97 3.31 -0.61 20.48
N ARG A 98 4.17 0.05 21.24
CA ARG A 98 4.93 -0.56 22.34
C ARG A 98 4.81 0.29 23.60
N PRO A 99 4.89 -0.29 24.81
CA PRO A 99 5.00 0.51 26.02
C PRO A 99 6.32 1.28 26.03
N ASP A 100 6.28 2.53 26.45
CA ASP A 100 7.46 3.31 26.84
C ASP A 100 7.92 2.97 28.27
N ASP A 101 8.91 3.69 28.79
CA ASP A 101 9.46 3.48 30.14
C ASP A 101 8.43 3.72 31.27
N GLN A 102 7.31 4.39 30.98
CA GLN A 102 6.20 4.63 31.91
C GLN A 102 5.04 3.65 31.71
N GLY A 103 5.16 2.75 30.73
CA GLY A 103 4.13 1.79 30.35
C GLY A 103 3.02 2.35 29.46
N THR A 104 3.20 3.56 28.93
CA THR A 104 2.26 4.16 27.98
C THR A 104 2.49 3.60 26.59
N MET A 105 1.41 3.19 25.91
CA MET A 105 1.52 2.68 24.55
C MET A 105 1.82 3.82 23.56
N VAL A 106 3.00 3.78 22.93
CA VAL A 106 3.45 4.75 21.94
C VAL A 106 3.56 4.12 20.55
N LEU A 107 3.29 4.91 19.50
CA LEU A 107 3.44 4.48 18.12
C LEU A 107 4.94 4.33 17.78
N TYR A 108 5.36 3.09 17.56
CA TYR A 108 6.75 2.72 17.27
C TYR A 108 7.04 2.56 15.77
N ARG A 109 6.04 2.15 15.00
CA ARG A 109 6.13 1.99 13.53
C ARG A 109 4.89 2.60 12.89
N ALA A 110 5.08 3.27 11.75
CA ALA A 110 4.15 4.21 11.09
C ALA A 110 4.31 5.65 11.57
N GLU A 111 3.81 6.59 10.78
CA GLU A 111 3.90 8.03 11.02
C GLU A 111 2.50 8.64 10.96
N GLU A 112 2.15 9.51 11.90
CA GLU A 112 0.95 10.35 11.80
C GLU A 112 1.20 11.43 10.74
N LYS A 113 0.50 11.33 9.60
CA LYS A 113 0.76 12.19 8.45
C LYS A 113 -0.45 12.25 7.53
N SER A 114 -0.84 13.47 7.15
CA SER A 114 -1.86 13.69 6.13
C SER A 114 -1.48 13.06 4.79
N ALA A 115 -2.45 12.47 4.12
CA ALA A 115 -2.25 11.92 2.78
C ALA A 115 -2.02 13.06 1.76
N PRO A 116 -1.16 12.86 0.75
CA PRO A 116 -0.91 13.85 -0.30
C PRO A 116 -2.05 13.95 -1.33
N VAL A 117 -3.06 13.08 -1.20
CA VAL A 117 -4.25 13.01 -2.05
C VAL A 117 -5.48 12.86 -1.15
N GLU A 118 -6.62 13.32 -1.63
CA GLU A 118 -7.91 13.05 -0.99
C GLU A 118 -8.19 11.53 -1.00
N ILE A 119 -8.65 11.01 0.13
CA ILE A 119 -8.99 9.59 0.28
C ILE A 119 -10.51 9.52 0.39
N THR A 120 -11.15 8.96 -0.65
CA THR A 120 -12.61 8.75 -0.66
C THR A 120 -13.03 7.34 -0.23
N GLY A 121 -12.07 6.41 -0.24
CA GLY A 121 -12.22 5.01 0.17
C GLY A 121 -11.59 4.70 1.52
N ALA A 122 -11.17 3.45 1.69
CA ALA A 122 -10.54 2.98 2.93
C ALA A 122 -9.06 3.39 3.06
N GLY A 123 -8.40 3.72 1.95
CA GLY A 123 -7.02 4.20 1.97
C GLY A 123 -6.38 4.31 0.59
N VAL A 124 -5.09 4.64 0.58
CA VAL A 124 -4.30 4.83 -0.63
C VAL A 124 -2.98 4.08 -0.54
N VAL A 125 -2.60 3.42 -1.64
CA VAL A 125 -1.26 2.87 -1.85
C VAL A 125 -0.40 3.92 -2.56
N GLN A 126 0.77 4.24 -2.01
CA GLN A 126 1.83 4.89 -2.78
C GLN A 126 2.74 3.87 -3.42
N TYR A 127 3.06 4.12 -4.68
CA TYR A 127 4.03 3.35 -5.40
C TYR A 127 4.88 4.24 -6.30
N THR A 128 6.12 3.84 -6.50
CA THR A 128 7.03 4.43 -7.46
C THR A 128 7.04 3.59 -8.72
N LEU A 129 6.84 4.23 -9.88
CA LEU A 129 6.93 3.59 -11.18
C LEU A 129 7.77 4.44 -12.12
N ARG A 130 8.92 3.89 -12.57
CA ARG A 130 9.88 4.58 -13.45
C ARG A 130 10.31 5.93 -12.85
N GLY A 131 10.58 5.94 -11.54
CA GLY A 131 11.02 7.13 -10.80
C GLY A 131 9.93 8.16 -10.51
N LYS A 132 8.67 7.91 -10.88
CA LYS A 132 7.54 8.78 -10.55
C LYS A 132 6.70 8.18 -9.45
N THR A 133 6.47 8.93 -8.38
CA THR A 133 5.53 8.61 -7.32
C THR A 133 4.10 8.69 -7.85
N LYS A 134 3.29 7.70 -7.50
CA LYS A 134 1.89 7.57 -7.89
C LYS A 134 1.09 7.03 -6.73
N TYR A 135 -0.22 7.26 -6.80
CA TYR A 135 -1.17 6.89 -5.77
C TYR A 135 -2.31 6.07 -6.38
N GLN A 136 -2.73 5.02 -5.68
CA GLN A 136 -3.87 4.21 -6.06
C GLN A 136 -4.75 3.97 -4.84
N GLU A 137 -5.96 4.52 -4.88
CA GLU A 137 -6.96 4.31 -3.85
C GLU A 137 -7.48 2.86 -3.85
N PHE A 138 -7.84 2.37 -2.67
CA PHE A 138 -8.61 1.15 -2.46
C PHE A 138 -9.83 1.45 -1.58
N LYS A 139 -10.95 0.81 -1.91
CA LYS A 139 -12.25 1.16 -1.35
C LYS A 139 -12.57 0.44 -0.05
N GLU A 140 -12.00 -0.74 0.15
CA GLU A 140 -12.34 -1.63 1.25
C GLU A 140 -11.08 -2.29 1.82
N ILE A 141 -11.16 -2.67 3.09
CA ILE A 141 -10.15 -3.46 3.79
C ILE A 141 -10.89 -4.67 4.37
N LYS A 142 -10.44 -5.87 4.03
CA LYS A 142 -10.94 -7.11 4.60
C LYS A 142 -10.32 -7.34 5.98
N GLU A 143 -11.13 -7.26 7.02
CA GLU A 143 -10.68 -7.55 8.37
C GLU A 143 -10.52 -9.07 8.58
N LEU A 144 -9.41 -9.46 9.20
CA LEU A 144 -9.11 -10.84 9.58
C LEU A 144 -9.17 -10.99 11.11
N GLU A 145 -9.35 -12.22 11.56
CA GLU A 145 -9.35 -12.54 12.99
C GLU A 145 -8.04 -12.11 13.66
N MET A 146 -8.17 -11.61 14.88
CA MET A 146 -7.05 -11.13 15.67
C MET A 146 -6.09 -12.28 16.01
N LEU A 147 -4.80 -12.00 15.87
CA LEU A 147 -3.74 -12.95 16.22
C LEU A 147 -3.17 -12.63 17.60
N ILE A 148 -3.22 -13.60 18.51
CA ILE A 148 -2.60 -13.50 19.83
C ILE A 148 -1.35 -14.38 19.81
N TYR A 149 -0.18 -13.76 19.91
CA TYR A 149 1.06 -14.51 20.04
C TYR A 149 1.28 -14.88 21.52
N PRO A 150 1.67 -16.13 21.82
CA PRO A 150 2.01 -16.54 23.18
C PRO A 150 3.24 -15.79 23.72
#